data_AF-A0A1F6TCA7-F1
#
_entry.id   AF-A0A1F6TCA7-F1
#
_cell.length_a   1.000
_cell.length_b   1.000
_cell.length_c   1.000
_cell.angle_alpha   90.00
_cell.angle_beta   90.00
_cell.angle_gamma   90.00
#
_symmetry.space_group_name_H-M   'P 1'
#
loop_
_entity.id
_entity.type
_entity.pdbx_description
1 polymer ?
#
loop_
_entity_poly.entity_id
_entity_poly.type
_entity_poly.pdbx_seq_one_letter_code
_entity_poly.pdbx_strand_id
1 'polypeptide(L)'
;MWTTFKFALMFAAVAWFVSRHFGAAIGFSAAAIITALSVAHRHAFDAASDAFLGVDEADGTRAKTEKVAVAVLKRTLYSVLDYGMAALSILLVVAMKESGFSYGAALAAMWLVIDLPSAAVLVTVYEKTGRDLTLGRSYRRMANEIFARSKLAGAVVFGYETTLASFWSGPDYTVLFFRDELKTRTRLVIALVILTALHAVLWTTVYWMGYEDIQEYFLGRTSGPAVSG
;
A
#
# COMPACT_ATOMS: atom_id res chain seq x y z
N MET A 1 11.69 2.47 -19.75
CA MET A 1 10.92 1.25 -20.06
C MET A 1 11.38 0.04 -19.26
N TRP A 2 12.67 -0.31 -19.26
CA TRP A 2 13.16 -1.51 -18.56
C TRP A 2 12.87 -1.58 -17.05
N THR A 3 13.01 -0.46 -16.32
CA THR A 3 12.73 -0.41 -14.88
C THR A 3 11.24 -0.59 -14.59
N THR A 4 10.37 0.12 -15.33
CA THR A 4 8.91 0.03 -15.23
C THR A 4 8.40 -1.38 -15.51
N PHE A 5 8.99 -2.07 -16.48
CA PHE A 5 8.67 -3.47 -16.79
C PHE A 5 9.04 -4.42 -15.65
N LYS A 6 10.23 -4.26 -15.04
CA LYS A 6 10.63 -5.05 -13.86
C LYS A 6 9.70 -4.84 -12.67
N PHE A 7 9.26 -3.60 -12.45
CA PHE A 7 8.27 -3.29 -11.42
C PHE A 7 6.93 -3.98 -11.69
N ALA A 8 6.42 -3.92 -12.93
CA ALA A 8 5.18 -4.60 -13.30
C ALA A 8 5.28 -6.13 -13.14
N LEU A 9 6.42 -6.72 -13.50
CA LEU A 9 6.64 -8.17 -13.41
C LEU A 9 6.79 -8.64 -11.96
N MET A 10 7.52 -7.89 -11.14
CA MET A 10 7.62 -8.10 -9.70
C MET A 10 6.24 -7.97 -9.04
N PHE A 11 5.48 -6.94 -9.39
CA PHE A 11 4.11 -6.73 -8.91
C PHE A 11 3.21 -7.91 -9.29
N ALA A 12 3.22 -8.36 -10.54
CA ALA A 12 2.43 -9.51 -10.98
C ALA A 12 2.81 -10.81 -10.25
N ALA A 13 4.11 -11.05 -10.01
CA ALA A 13 4.59 -12.23 -9.30
C ALA A 13 4.17 -12.24 -7.83
N VAL A 14 4.29 -11.09 -7.15
CA VAL A 14 3.87 -10.98 -5.75
C VAL A 14 2.33 -11.01 -5.63
N ALA A 15 1.59 -10.45 -6.61
CA ALA A 15 0.12 -10.51 -6.66
C ALA A 15 -0.39 -11.94 -6.76
N TRP A 16 0.22 -12.72 -7.65
CA TRP A 16 -0.07 -14.13 -7.83
C TRP A 16 0.26 -14.96 -6.58
N PHE A 17 1.35 -14.62 -5.88
CA PHE A 17 1.74 -15.31 -4.65
C PHE A 17 0.81 -15.00 -3.47
N VAL A 18 0.46 -13.73 -3.26
CA VAL A 18 -0.45 -13.27 -2.21
C VAL A 18 -1.86 -13.81 -2.41
N SER A 19 -2.34 -13.91 -3.66
CA SER A 19 -3.67 -14.47 -3.94
C SER A 19 -3.78 -15.98 -3.66
N ARG A 20 -2.66 -16.72 -3.63
CA ARG A 20 -2.64 -18.17 -3.32
C ARG A 20 -2.47 -18.52 -1.85
N HIS A 21 -1.87 -17.63 -1.07
CA HIS A 21 -1.46 -17.91 0.29
C HIS A 21 -2.00 -16.80 1.20
N PHE A 22 -3.24 -17.01 1.67
CA PHE A 22 -4.02 -16.17 2.59
C PHE A 22 -3.20 -15.09 3.35
N GLY A 23 -3.55 -13.81 3.16
CA GLY A 23 -2.77 -12.65 3.63
C GLY A 23 -2.48 -12.61 5.14
N ALA A 24 -3.31 -13.25 5.97
CA ALA A 24 -3.12 -13.27 7.43
C ALA A 24 -1.92 -14.13 7.87
N ALA A 25 -1.72 -15.30 7.27
CA ALA A 25 -0.62 -16.21 7.64
C ALA A 25 0.75 -15.68 7.17
N ILE A 26 0.80 -15.09 5.98
CA ILE A 26 1.99 -14.42 5.46
C ILE A 26 2.27 -13.16 6.29
N GLY A 27 1.25 -12.33 6.56
CA GLY A 27 1.39 -11.12 7.36
C GLY A 27 1.95 -11.42 8.75
N PHE A 28 1.40 -12.44 9.42
CA PHE A 28 1.88 -12.88 10.74
C PHE A 28 3.32 -13.41 10.68
N SER A 29 3.65 -14.25 9.69
CA SER A 29 5.00 -14.81 9.54
C SER A 29 6.04 -13.72 9.24
N ALA A 30 5.70 -12.78 8.35
CA ALA A 30 6.55 -11.65 8.04
C ALA A 30 6.76 -10.74 9.26
N ALA A 31 5.69 -10.45 10.02
CA ALA A 31 5.79 -9.69 11.26
C ALA A 31 6.70 -10.40 12.28
N ALA A 32 6.52 -11.71 12.49
CA ALA A 32 7.35 -12.50 13.40
C ALA A 32 8.84 -12.51 12.98
N ILE A 33 9.12 -12.65 11.69
CA ILE A 33 10.49 -12.58 11.15
C ILE A 33 11.09 -11.19 11.37
N ILE A 34 10.34 -10.12 11.09
CA ILE A 34 10.80 -8.74 11.31
C ILE A 34 11.07 -8.47 12.78
N THR A 35 10.21 -8.97 13.69
CA THR A 35 10.43 -8.86 15.14
C THR A 35 11.66 -9.64 15.58
N ALA A 36 11.87 -10.85 15.09
CA ALA A 36 13.09 -11.62 15.40
C ALA A 36 14.35 -10.91 14.90
N LEU A 37 14.30 -10.35 13.68
CA LEU A 37 15.38 -9.56 13.12
C LEU A 37 15.62 -8.26 13.90
N SER A 38 14.57 -7.60 14.40
CA SER A 38 14.72 -6.37 15.17
C SER A 38 15.38 -6.62 16.53
N VAL A 39 15.08 -7.74 17.18
CA VAL A 39 15.76 -8.17 18.40
C VAL A 39 17.22 -8.54 18.10
N ALA A 40 17.48 -9.34 17.05
CA ALA A 40 18.82 -9.77 16.68
C ALA A 40 19.73 -8.62 16.21
N HIS A 41 19.15 -7.59 15.59
CA HIS A 41 19.86 -6.43 15.04
C HIS A 41 19.43 -5.11 15.69
N ARG A 42 19.22 -5.10 17.01
CA ARG A 42 18.68 -3.94 17.75
C ARG A 42 19.34 -2.61 17.40
N HIS A 43 20.67 -2.54 17.35
CA HIS A 43 21.37 -1.30 16.99
C HIS A 43 21.07 -0.80 15.57
N ALA A 44 20.77 -1.69 14.63
CA ALA A 44 20.34 -1.31 13.29
C ALA A 44 18.91 -0.76 13.30
N PHE A 45 18.02 -1.35 14.09
CA PHE A 45 16.64 -0.92 14.21
C PHE A 45 16.47 0.36 15.04
N ASP A 46 17.32 0.60 16.05
CA ASP A 46 17.35 1.86 16.80
C ASP A 46 17.72 3.02 15.88
N ALA A 47 18.80 2.88 15.10
CA ALA A 47 19.20 3.88 14.10
C ALA A 47 18.14 4.05 12.98
N ALA A 48 17.51 2.94 12.57
CA ALA A 48 16.46 2.99 11.56
C ALA A 48 15.19 3.70 12.06
N SER A 49 14.87 3.59 13.35
CA SER A 49 13.78 4.35 13.99
C SER A 49 14.05 5.85 13.94
N ASP A 50 15.27 6.28 14.26
CA ASP A 50 15.66 7.69 14.13
C ASP A 50 15.60 8.15 12.66
N ALA A 51 16.08 7.33 11.72
CA ALA A 51 16.01 7.63 10.27
C ALA A 51 14.56 7.70 9.74
N PHE A 52 13.67 6.84 10.26
CA PHE A 52 12.24 6.84 9.94
C PHE A 52 11.58 8.16 10.36
N LEU A 53 11.79 8.54 11.62
CA LEU A 53 11.26 9.77 12.21
C LEU A 53 11.95 11.03 11.66
N GLY A 54 13.13 10.87 11.05
CA GLY A 54 13.98 11.97 10.60
C GLY A 54 14.56 12.73 11.78
N VAL A 55 14.95 12.03 12.84
CA VAL A 55 15.58 12.58 14.05
C VAL A 55 17.07 12.83 13.78
N ASP A 56 17.53 14.03 14.13
CA ASP A 56 18.94 14.42 14.04
C ASP A 56 19.61 14.31 15.42
N GLU A 57 20.94 14.17 15.47
CA GLU A 57 21.69 14.09 16.74
C GLU A 57 21.51 15.33 17.63
N ALA A 58 21.26 16.48 17.01
CA ALA A 58 21.01 17.75 17.71
C ALA A 58 19.59 17.86 18.29
N ASP A 59 18.68 16.94 17.97
CA ASP A 59 17.31 16.99 18.45
C ASP A 59 17.23 16.65 19.94
N GLY A 60 16.81 17.62 20.74
CA GLY A 60 16.41 17.38 22.12
C GLY A 60 15.14 16.54 22.23
N THR A 61 14.84 16.03 23.43
CA THR A 61 13.70 15.13 23.71
C THR A 61 12.36 15.67 23.19
N ARG A 62 12.10 16.98 23.34
CA ARG A 62 10.85 17.60 22.88
C ARG A 62 10.67 17.49 21.36
N ALA A 63 11.73 17.75 20.59
CA ALA A 63 11.69 17.67 19.13
C ALA A 63 11.48 16.22 18.65
N LYS A 64 12.12 15.25 19.32
CA LYS A 64 11.89 13.82 19.06
C LYS A 64 10.43 13.42 19.29
N THR A 65 9.85 13.83 20.42
CA THR A 65 8.44 13.56 20.74
C THR A 65 7.49 14.17 19.70
N GLU A 66 7.78 15.38 19.22
CA GLU A 66 6.99 16.03 18.17
C GLU A 66 7.05 15.25 16.85
N LYS A 67 8.25 14.78 16.43
CA LYS A 67 8.42 13.95 15.23
C LYS A 67 7.66 12.63 15.34
N VAL A 68 7.67 11.99 16.51
CA VAL A 68 6.84 10.79 16.79
C VAL A 68 5.36 11.10 16.66
N ALA A 69 4.89 12.17 17.29
CA ALA A 69 3.48 12.57 17.25
C ALA A 69 3.02 12.85 15.80
N VAL A 70 3.84 13.55 15.01
CA VAL A 70 3.56 13.81 13.60
C VAL A 70 3.52 12.51 12.78
N ALA A 71 4.44 11.57 13.02
CA ALA A 71 4.43 10.27 12.35
C ALA A 71 3.17 9.46 12.67
N VAL A 72 2.78 9.40 13.96
CA VAL A 72 1.56 8.72 14.42
C VAL A 72 0.31 9.37 13.81
N LEU A 73 0.24 10.71 13.80
CA LEU A 73 -0.89 11.44 13.21
C LEU A 73 -1.01 11.17 11.71
N LYS A 74 0.10 11.23 10.96
CA LYS A 74 0.13 10.88 9.54
C LYS A 74 -0.32 9.45 9.30
N ARG A 75 0.20 8.49 10.07
CA ARG A 75 -0.18 7.07 9.93
C ARG A 75 -1.67 6.87 10.21
N THR A 76 -2.21 7.53 11.23
CA THR A 76 -3.63 7.43 11.60
C THR A 76 -4.50 8.02 10.50
N LEU A 77 -4.21 9.25 10.06
CA LEU A 77 -4.93 9.91 8.98
C LEU A 77 -4.89 9.09 7.69
N TYR A 78 -3.71 8.59 7.33
CA TYR A 78 -3.53 7.78 6.13
C TYR A 78 -4.30 6.45 6.24
N SER A 79 -4.28 5.79 7.40
CA SER A 79 -5.03 4.55 7.60
C SER A 79 -6.55 4.77 7.49
N VAL A 80 -7.06 5.88 8.04
CA VAL A 80 -8.48 6.24 7.89
C VAL A 80 -8.84 6.49 6.44
N LEU A 81 -7.99 7.21 5.69
CA LEU A 81 -8.19 7.42 4.26
C LEU A 81 -8.17 6.09 3.49
N ASP A 82 -7.17 5.25 3.75
CA ASP A 82 -6.96 3.97 3.07
C ASP A 82 -8.15 3.01 3.27
N TYR A 83 -8.54 2.75 4.51
CA TYR A 83 -9.72 1.93 4.81
C TYR A 83 -11.04 2.57 4.34
N GLY A 84 -11.13 3.91 4.38
CA GLY A 84 -12.28 4.64 3.84
C GLY A 84 -12.41 4.45 2.33
N MET A 85 -11.31 4.57 1.58
CA MET A 85 -11.30 4.36 0.13
C MET A 85 -11.56 2.89 -0.23
N ALA A 86 -11.06 1.94 0.56
CA ALA A 86 -11.38 0.53 0.39
C ALA A 86 -12.89 0.26 0.56
N ALA A 87 -13.51 0.80 1.62
CA ALA A 87 -14.95 0.67 1.84
C ALA A 87 -15.78 1.30 0.69
N LEU A 88 -15.40 2.49 0.22
CA LEU A 88 -16.04 3.13 -0.93
C LEU A 88 -15.88 2.31 -2.21
N SER A 89 -14.72 1.67 -2.41
CA SER A 89 -14.46 0.80 -3.55
C SER A 89 -15.34 -0.45 -3.53
N ILE A 90 -15.50 -1.08 -2.37
CA ILE A 90 -16.40 -2.22 -2.18
C ILE A 90 -17.84 -1.80 -2.52
N LEU A 91 -18.33 -0.70 -1.92
CA LEU A 91 -19.68 -0.20 -2.15
C LEU A 91 -19.92 0.11 -3.63
N LEU A 92 -18.97 0.76 -4.30
CA LEU A 92 -19.05 1.06 -5.73
C LEU A 92 -19.18 -0.22 -6.57
N VAL A 93 -18.30 -1.19 -6.37
CA VAL A 93 -18.30 -2.44 -7.15
C VAL A 93 -19.58 -3.24 -6.91
N VAL A 94 -20.02 -3.35 -5.66
CA VAL A 94 -21.29 -4.02 -5.29
C VAL A 94 -22.48 -3.34 -5.94
N ALA A 95 -22.60 -2.02 -5.80
CA ALA A 95 -23.72 -1.26 -6.38
C ALA A 95 -23.75 -1.35 -7.91
N MET A 96 -22.59 -1.32 -8.56
CA MET A 96 -22.50 -1.48 -10.01
C MET A 96 -22.90 -2.89 -10.46
N LYS A 97 -22.46 -3.92 -9.74
CA LYS A 97 -22.85 -5.31 -10.03
C LYS A 97 -24.35 -5.52 -9.82
N GLU A 98 -24.92 -5.02 -8.72
CA GLU A 98 -26.37 -5.05 -8.46
C GLU A 98 -27.19 -4.35 -9.54
N SER A 99 -26.67 -3.24 -10.07
CA SER A 99 -27.32 -2.47 -11.13
C SER A 99 -27.11 -3.06 -12.53
N GLY A 100 -26.47 -4.23 -12.66
CA GLY A 100 -26.27 -4.93 -13.93
C GLY A 100 -25.17 -4.35 -14.82
N PHE A 101 -24.28 -3.51 -14.29
CA PHE A 101 -23.11 -3.06 -15.05
C PHE A 101 -22.14 -4.21 -15.30
N SER A 102 -21.34 -4.12 -16.37
CA SER A 102 -20.30 -5.11 -16.64
C SER A 102 -19.10 -4.96 -15.70
N TYR A 103 -18.32 -6.04 -15.54
CA TYR A 103 -17.04 -6.00 -14.83
C TYR A 103 -16.12 -4.88 -15.35
N GLY A 104 -16.05 -4.71 -16.68
CA GLY A 104 -15.23 -3.67 -17.30
C GLY A 104 -15.66 -2.25 -16.91
N ALA A 105 -16.97 -2.01 -16.77
CA ALA A 105 -17.48 -0.72 -16.29
C ALA A 105 -17.14 -0.49 -14.81
N ALA A 106 -17.29 -1.52 -13.97
CA ALA A 106 -16.91 -1.45 -12.55
C ALA A 106 -15.40 -1.19 -12.37
N LEU A 107 -14.57 -1.86 -13.16
CA LEU A 107 -13.13 -1.64 -13.20
C LEU A 107 -12.78 -0.21 -13.62
N ALA A 108 -13.40 0.29 -14.69
CA ALA A 108 -13.17 1.65 -15.15
C ALA A 108 -13.60 2.70 -14.11
N ALA A 109 -14.72 2.48 -13.43
CA ALA A 109 -15.19 3.35 -12.37
C ALA A 109 -14.23 3.33 -11.17
N MET A 110 -13.81 2.15 -10.71
CA MET A 110 -12.88 2.05 -9.59
C MET A 110 -11.53 2.70 -9.91
N TRP A 111 -11.01 2.50 -11.13
CA TRP A 111 -9.78 3.14 -11.55
C TRP A 111 -9.89 4.67 -11.70
N LEU A 112 -10.87 5.16 -12.45
CA LEU A 112 -10.97 6.57 -12.84
C LEU A 112 -11.57 7.45 -11.74
N VAL A 113 -12.41 6.91 -10.87
CA VAL A 113 -13.13 7.68 -9.84
C VAL A 113 -12.45 7.56 -8.47
N ILE A 114 -11.83 6.41 -8.16
CA ILE A 114 -11.28 6.13 -6.82
C ILE A 114 -9.74 6.09 -6.88
N ASP A 115 -9.15 5.08 -7.53
CA ASP A 115 -7.72 4.78 -7.38
C ASP A 115 -6.83 5.88 -7.97
N LEU A 116 -7.11 6.31 -9.20
CA LEU A 116 -6.28 7.33 -9.85
C LEU A 116 -6.42 8.70 -9.17
N PRO A 117 -7.62 9.23 -8.89
CA PRO A 117 -7.75 10.53 -8.23
C PRO A 117 -7.17 10.55 -6.81
N SER A 118 -7.44 9.53 -5.99
CA SER A 118 -6.95 9.48 -4.60
C SER A 118 -5.41 9.47 -4.56
N ALA A 119 -4.79 8.62 -5.37
CA ALA A 119 -3.34 8.54 -5.47
C ALA A 119 -2.72 9.81 -6.07
N ALA A 120 -3.37 10.41 -7.07
CA ALA A 120 -2.92 11.66 -7.69
C ALA A 120 -2.96 12.84 -6.71
N VAL A 121 -3.98 12.93 -5.85
CA VAL A 121 -4.07 13.98 -4.82
C VAL A 121 -2.91 13.85 -3.84
N LEU A 122 -2.65 12.67 -3.29
CA LEU A 122 -1.60 12.45 -2.29
C LEU A 122 -0.20 12.70 -2.85
N VAL A 123 0.07 12.21 -4.06
CA VAL A 123 1.32 12.50 -4.78
C VAL A 123 1.47 13.99 -5.08
N THR A 124 0.40 14.67 -5.47
CA THR A 124 0.44 16.11 -5.76
C THR A 124 0.69 16.93 -4.50
N VAL A 125 0.08 16.56 -3.37
CA VAL A 125 0.35 17.18 -2.06
C VAL A 125 1.82 17.04 -1.72
N TYR A 126 2.41 15.86 -1.91
CA TYR A 126 3.84 15.65 -1.71
C TYR A 126 4.69 16.54 -2.62
N GLU A 127 4.45 16.53 -3.93
CA GLU A 127 5.26 17.31 -4.89
C GLU A 127 5.14 18.84 -4.65
N LYS A 128 4.02 19.32 -4.11
CA LYS A 128 3.82 20.74 -3.79
C LYS A 128 4.38 21.17 -2.44
N THR A 129 4.31 20.31 -1.44
CA THR A 129 4.59 20.69 -0.03
C THR A 129 5.85 20.03 0.53
N GLY A 130 6.39 19.02 -0.14
CA GLY A 130 7.41 18.12 0.40
C GLY A 130 6.90 17.22 1.53
N ARG A 131 5.63 17.32 1.93
CA ARG A 131 5.05 16.57 3.03
C ARG A 131 4.47 15.27 2.53
N ASP A 132 5.16 14.18 2.84
CA ASP A 132 4.68 12.83 2.62
C ASP A 132 3.69 12.45 3.74
N LEU A 133 2.42 12.26 3.37
CA LEU A 133 1.34 11.79 4.26
C LEU A 133 1.30 10.26 4.36
N THR A 134 1.77 9.55 3.32
CA THR A 134 1.79 8.09 3.21
C THR A 134 2.89 7.46 4.08
N LEU A 135 3.89 8.27 4.46
CA LEU A 135 5.13 7.87 5.11
C LEU A 135 6.06 7.00 4.24
N GLY A 136 5.79 6.80 2.95
CA GLY A 136 6.61 6.01 2.04
C GLY A 136 8.09 6.43 2.01
N ARG A 137 8.39 7.73 2.08
CA ARG A 137 9.77 8.27 2.19
C ARG A 137 10.40 7.94 3.53
N SER A 138 9.63 7.95 4.62
CA SER A 138 10.11 7.58 5.95
C SER A 138 10.45 6.10 6.03
N TYR A 139 9.58 5.22 5.53
CA TYR A 139 9.86 3.79 5.42
C TYR A 139 11.03 3.51 4.49
N ARG A 140 11.19 4.27 3.41
CA ARG A 140 12.35 4.11 2.54
C ARG A 140 13.67 4.44 3.23
N ARG A 141 13.72 5.54 4.01
CA ARG A 141 14.91 5.88 4.80
C ARG A 141 15.22 4.81 5.83
N MET A 142 14.19 4.32 6.53
CA MET A 142 14.32 3.21 7.48
C MET A 142 14.92 1.97 6.81
N ALA A 143 14.36 1.53 5.68
CA ALA A 143 14.84 0.35 4.97
C ALA A 143 16.29 0.51 4.48
N ASN A 144 16.66 1.70 3.97
CA ASN A 144 18.02 2.00 3.57
C ASN A 144 19.00 1.95 4.76
N GLU A 145 18.61 2.49 5.92
CA GLU A 145 19.43 2.50 7.14
C GLU A 145 19.67 1.07 7.67
N ILE A 146 18.63 0.24 7.69
CA ILE A 146 18.77 -1.17 8.06
C ILE A 146 19.68 -1.88 7.06
N PHE A 147 19.52 -1.64 5.75
CA PHE A 147 20.33 -2.27 4.71
C PHE A 147 21.81 -1.87 4.80
N ALA A 148 22.11 -0.62 5.14
CA ALA A 148 23.47 -0.13 5.33
C ALA A 148 24.20 -0.86 6.47
N ARG A 149 23.47 -1.29 7.50
CA ARG A 149 24.01 -1.98 8.69
C ARG A 149 23.95 -3.50 8.60
N SER A 150 22.90 -4.03 7.97
CA SER A 150 22.69 -5.47 7.76
C SER A 150 22.01 -5.71 6.42
N LYS A 151 22.76 -6.24 5.45
CA LYS A 151 22.25 -6.52 4.10
C LYS A 151 21.06 -7.48 4.12
N LEU A 152 21.10 -8.52 4.97
CA LEU A 152 20.03 -9.51 5.08
C LEU A 152 18.76 -8.89 5.70
N ALA A 153 18.89 -8.22 6.85
CA ALA A 153 17.75 -7.61 7.51
C ALA A 153 17.13 -6.50 6.64
N GLY A 154 17.98 -5.68 5.99
CA GLY A 154 17.53 -4.65 5.07
C GLY A 154 16.81 -5.24 3.85
N ALA A 155 17.31 -6.33 3.27
CA ALA A 155 16.65 -6.99 2.14
C ALA A 155 15.27 -7.53 2.53
N VAL A 156 15.14 -8.11 3.72
CA VAL A 156 13.85 -8.61 4.25
C VAL A 156 12.87 -7.45 4.45
N VAL A 157 13.29 -6.38 5.14
CA VAL A 157 12.43 -5.21 5.36
C VAL A 157 12.06 -4.54 4.04
N PHE A 158 13.00 -4.41 3.11
CA PHE A 158 12.73 -3.85 1.80
C PHE A 158 11.71 -4.68 1.01
N GLY A 159 11.85 -6.00 1.02
CA GLY A 159 10.90 -6.92 0.38
C GLY A 159 9.52 -6.86 1.02
N TYR A 160 9.45 -6.79 2.35
CA TYR A 160 8.21 -6.62 3.09
C TYR A 160 7.52 -5.31 2.74
N GLU A 161 8.22 -4.18 2.81
CA GLU A 161 7.67 -2.86 2.49
C GLU A 161 7.24 -2.78 1.03
N THR A 162 8.02 -3.35 0.11
CA THR A 162 7.66 -3.41 -1.32
C THR A 162 6.39 -4.24 -1.56
N THR A 163 6.21 -5.32 -0.80
CA THR A 163 5.01 -6.16 -0.87
C THR A 163 3.80 -5.41 -0.32
N LEU A 164 3.91 -4.84 0.88
CA LEU A 164 2.85 -4.02 1.45
C LEU A 164 2.48 -2.85 0.53
N ALA A 165 3.48 -2.15 -0.01
CA ALA A 165 3.29 -1.07 -0.96
C ALA A 165 2.43 -1.50 -2.16
N SER A 166 2.76 -2.67 -2.71
CA SER A 166 2.16 -3.16 -3.94
C SER A 166 0.71 -3.61 -3.75
N PHE A 167 0.37 -4.20 -2.60
CA PHE A 167 -0.94 -4.84 -2.43
C PHE A 167 -1.88 -4.10 -1.49
N TRP A 168 -1.35 -3.47 -0.45
CA TRP A 168 -2.15 -3.05 0.69
C TRP A 168 -2.12 -1.54 0.89
N SER A 169 -0.93 -0.94 0.94
CA SER A 169 -0.74 0.47 1.27
C SER A 169 -0.99 1.42 0.10
N GLY A 170 -1.55 0.97 -1.02
CA GLY A 170 -1.92 1.81 -2.14
C GLY A 170 -0.78 2.20 -3.13
N PRO A 171 -1.15 2.58 -4.38
CA PRO A 171 -0.20 3.01 -5.42
C PRO A 171 0.63 4.24 -5.07
N ASP A 172 0.06 5.20 -4.34
CA ASP A 172 0.71 6.45 -3.91
C ASP A 172 1.87 6.19 -2.95
N TYR A 173 1.69 5.32 -1.95
CA TYR A 173 2.76 4.89 -1.06
C TYR A 173 3.92 4.29 -1.86
N THR A 174 3.63 3.38 -2.80
CA THR A 174 4.64 2.73 -3.65
C THR A 174 5.46 3.75 -4.42
N VAL A 175 4.79 4.69 -5.09
CA VAL A 175 5.44 5.70 -5.92
C VAL A 175 6.33 6.63 -5.10
N LEU A 176 5.91 6.99 -3.87
CA LEU A 176 6.70 7.81 -2.97
C LEU A 176 7.88 7.03 -2.36
N PHE A 177 7.70 5.75 -2.02
CA PHE A 177 8.78 4.88 -1.57
C PHE A 177 9.90 4.76 -2.61
N PHE A 178 9.54 4.61 -3.89
CA PHE A 178 10.49 4.53 -5.02
C PHE A 178 10.80 5.87 -5.68
N ARG A 179 10.56 7.00 -5.00
CA ARG A 179 10.74 8.35 -5.57
C ARG A 179 12.16 8.61 -6.09
N ASP A 180 13.17 8.03 -5.43
CA ASP A 180 14.58 8.19 -5.80
C ASP A 180 14.95 7.40 -7.06
N GLU A 181 14.31 6.25 -7.30
CA GLU A 181 14.48 5.46 -8.53
C GLU A 181 13.73 6.07 -9.71
N LEU A 182 12.56 6.64 -9.46
CA LEU A 182 11.74 7.25 -10.49
C LEU A 182 12.38 8.55 -11.02
N LYS A 183 13.05 9.33 -10.15
CA LYS A 183 13.83 10.55 -10.45
C LYS A 183 13.04 11.72 -11.06
N THR A 184 12.31 11.49 -12.14
CA THR A 184 11.58 12.52 -12.90
C THR A 184 10.08 12.46 -12.64
N ARG A 185 9.43 13.64 -12.71
CA ARG A 185 7.96 13.76 -12.57
C ARG A 185 7.22 12.91 -13.59
N THR A 186 7.69 12.84 -14.83
CA THR A 186 7.08 12.00 -15.87
C THR A 186 7.10 10.51 -15.50
N ARG A 187 8.23 10.00 -14.99
CA ARG A 187 8.33 8.59 -14.57
C ARG A 187 7.46 8.31 -13.36
N LEU A 188 7.34 9.28 -12.45
CA LEU A 188 6.45 9.24 -11.30
C LEU A 188 4.99 9.10 -11.75
N VAL A 189 4.53 9.98 -12.64
CA VAL A 189 3.15 9.96 -13.17
C VAL A 189 2.87 8.65 -13.93
N ILE A 190 3.81 8.19 -14.77
CA ILE A 190 3.65 6.92 -15.49
C ILE A 190 3.54 5.75 -14.49
N ALA A 191 4.42 5.69 -13.49
CA ALA A 191 4.36 4.65 -12.46
C ALA A 191 3.05 4.68 -11.69
N LEU A 192 2.59 5.88 -11.31
CA LEU A 192 1.32 6.07 -10.62
C LEU A 192 0.14 5.55 -11.43
N VAL A 193 0.03 5.93 -12.71
CA VAL A 193 -1.06 5.50 -13.61
C VAL A 193 -1.05 3.97 -13.80
N ILE A 194 0.12 3.37 -14.00
CA ILE A 194 0.24 1.91 -14.17
C ILE A 194 -0.15 1.20 -12.87
N LEU A 195 0.37 1.64 -11.73
CA LEU A 195 0.11 1.00 -10.44
C LEU A 195 -1.35 1.15 -10.03
N THR A 196 -2.00 2.31 -10.25
CA THR A 196 -3.43 2.47 -9.98
C THR A 196 -4.29 1.61 -10.90
N ALA A 197 -3.89 1.41 -12.17
CA ALA A 197 -4.61 0.50 -13.06
C ALA A 197 -4.49 -0.96 -12.61
N LEU A 198 -3.29 -1.40 -12.22
CA LEU A 198 -3.06 -2.77 -11.72
C LEU A 198 -3.78 -3.01 -10.39
N HIS A 199 -3.74 -2.04 -9.49
CA HIS A 199 -4.47 -2.05 -8.23
C HIS A 199 -5.98 -2.12 -8.46
N ALA A 200 -6.50 -1.34 -9.41
CA ALA A 200 -7.89 -1.38 -9.79
C ALA A 200 -8.30 -2.77 -10.32
N VAL A 201 -7.50 -3.36 -11.21
CA VAL A 201 -7.76 -4.72 -11.73
C VAL A 201 -7.81 -5.73 -10.58
N LEU A 202 -6.83 -5.69 -9.68
CA LEU A 202 -6.74 -6.61 -8.56
C LEU A 202 -7.96 -6.52 -7.65
N TRP A 203 -8.28 -5.33 -7.14
CA TRP A 203 -9.33 -5.18 -6.15
C TRP A 203 -10.74 -5.23 -6.75
N THR A 204 -10.97 -4.77 -7.98
CA THR A 204 -12.25 -5.04 -8.64
C THR A 204 -12.46 -6.54 -8.80
N THR A 205 -11.43 -7.31 -9.18
CA THR A 205 -11.55 -8.77 -9.26
C THR A 205 -11.95 -9.37 -7.92
N VAL A 206 -11.26 -9.00 -6.84
CA VAL A 206 -11.55 -9.49 -5.48
C VAL A 206 -12.99 -9.17 -5.07
N TYR A 207 -13.41 -7.91 -5.21
CA TYR A 207 -14.76 -7.49 -4.81
C TYR A 207 -15.86 -8.04 -5.71
N TRP A 208 -15.58 -8.18 -7.01
CA TRP A 208 -16.52 -8.72 -7.99
C TRP A 208 -16.78 -10.21 -7.76
N MET A 209 -15.73 -10.98 -7.48
CA MET A 209 -15.81 -12.41 -7.20
C MET A 209 -16.38 -12.67 -5.79
N GLY A 210 -15.94 -11.92 -4.78
CA GLY A 210 -16.43 -12.03 -3.40
C GLY A 210 -17.80 -11.39 -3.16
N TYR A 211 -18.48 -10.90 -4.20
CA TYR A 211 -19.78 -10.23 -4.09
C TYR A 211 -20.83 -11.04 -3.34
N GLU A 212 -20.92 -12.35 -3.61
CA GLU A 212 -21.92 -13.23 -2.99
C GLU A 212 -21.66 -13.33 -1.47
N ASP A 213 -20.41 -13.55 -1.08
CA ASP A 213 -19.98 -13.55 0.31
C ASP A 213 -20.25 -12.17 0.97
N ILE A 214 -19.96 -11.07 0.27
CA ILE A 214 -20.21 -9.71 0.77
C ILE A 214 -21.71 -9.48 1.02
N GLN A 215 -22.59 -9.92 0.11
CA GLN A 215 -24.03 -9.79 0.30
C GLN A 215 -24.55 -10.62 1.48
N GLU A 216 -24.04 -11.84 1.65
CA GLU A 216 -24.42 -12.72 2.75
C GLU A 216 -24.00 -12.13 4.10
N TYR A 217 -22.73 -11.74 4.25
CA TYR A 217 -22.18 -11.26 5.52
C TYR A 217 -22.66 -9.86 5.91
N PHE A 218 -22.76 -8.92 4.96
CA PHE A 218 -23.05 -7.51 5.29
C PHE A 218 -24.51 -7.13 5.11
N LEU A 219 -25.23 -7.75 4.17
CA LEU A 219 -26.60 -7.36 3.84
C LEU A 219 -27.64 -8.37 4.35
N GLY A 220 -27.20 -9.47 4.97
CA GLY A 220 -28.09 -10.48 5.54
C GLY A 220 -28.98 -11.16 4.50
N ARG A 221 -28.63 -11.06 3.20
CA ARG A 221 -29.32 -11.78 2.14
C ARG A 221 -28.81 -13.22 2.15
N THR A 222 -29.58 -14.10 2.78
CA THR A 222 -29.39 -15.54 2.56
C THR A 222 -29.69 -15.81 1.08
N SER A 223 -28.73 -16.43 0.40
CA SER A 223 -28.95 -16.94 -0.95
C SER A 223 -30.07 -17.98 -0.88
N GLY A 224 -31.28 -17.57 -1.27
CA GLY A 224 -32.35 -18.51 -1.57
C GLY A 224 -31.85 -19.49 -2.64
N PRO A 225 -32.29 -20.76 -2.61
CA PRO A 225 -31.76 -21.79 -3.49
C PRO A 225 -31.82 -21.32 -4.94
N ALA A 226 -30.68 -21.41 -5.63
CA ALA A 226 -30.56 -21.04 -7.03
C ALA A 226 -31.65 -21.74 -7.84
N VAL A 227 -32.61 -20.98 -8.36
CA VAL A 227 -33.58 -21.50 -9.30
C VAL A 227 -32.83 -21.68 -10.62
N SER A 228 -32.45 -22.93 -10.89
CA SER A 228 -31.91 -23.36 -12.17
C SER A 228 -32.95 -23.13 -13.27
N GLY A 229 -32.67 -22.19 -14.17
CA GLY A 229 -33.39 -22.00 -15.44
C GLY A 229 -32.49 -22.35 -16.62
#